data_AF-F9ZXQ5-F1
#
_entry.id   AF-F9ZXQ5-F1
#
_cell.length_a   1.000
_cell.length_b   1.000
_cell.length_c   1.000
_cell.angle_alpha   90.00
_cell.angle_beta   90.00
_cell.angle_gamma   90.00
#
_symmetry.space_group_name_H-M   'P 1'
#
loop_
_entity.id
_entity.type
_entity.pdbx_description
1 polymer ?
#
loop_
_entity_poly.entity_id
_entity_poly.type
_entity_poly.pdbx_seq_one_letter_code
_entity_poly.pdbx_strand_id
1 'polypeptide(L)'
;MLKRLLLIGMLFIPIAAWAFVKPVRIVAPQLAGVSCLNDTMCTDDVSRYQEAAKLYDEALHFVDLSVGSIENKPRVIFCNSDACFQSFGLGKRSAATIGTFGIVISPRAWKPYYVRHEMIHHLQNEKLGMIKAWREPKWFMEGMAYSLSEDPRQKLSDPFEQYRSKFESWYRQVGKERLWTEARNL
;
A
#
# COMPACT_ATOMS: atom_id res chain seq x y z
N MET A 1 30.67 13.53 -27.80
CA MET A 1 29.92 14.47 -26.91
C MET A 1 28.52 13.96 -26.56
N LEU A 2 27.74 13.43 -27.51
CA LEU A 2 26.39 12.89 -27.25
C LEU A 2 26.33 11.83 -26.13
N LYS A 3 27.28 10.87 -26.08
CA LYS A 3 27.36 9.89 -24.99
C LYS A 3 27.55 10.53 -23.60
N ARG A 4 28.34 11.61 -23.50
CA ARG A 4 28.55 12.33 -22.24
C ARG A 4 27.30 13.11 -21.84
N LEU A 5 26.61 13.74 -22.81
CA LEU A 5 25.32 14.42 -22.57
C LEU A 5 24.22 13.43 -22.15
N LEU A 6 24.16 12.23 -22.75
CA LEU A 6 23.24 11.17 -22.36
C LEU A 6 23.50 10.66 -20.94
N LEU A 7 24.77 10.46 -20.57
CA LEU A 7 25.17 10.07 -19.21
C LEU A 7 24.80 11.15 -18.17
N ILE A 8 25.05 12.41 -18.49
CA ILE A 8 24.65 13.55 -17.65
C ILE A 8 23.13 13.59 -17.52
N GLY A 9 22.39 13.42 -18.62
CA GLY A 9 20.93 13.35 -18.60
C GLY A 9 20.40 12.24 -17.68
N MET A 10 21.00 11.04 -17.74
CA MET A 10 20.61 9.92 -16.87
C MET A 10 20.82 10.20 -15.38
N LEU A 11 21.86 10.94 -15.01
CA LEU A 11 22.12 11.34 -13.61
C LEU A 11 21.02 12.24 -13.03
N PHE A 12 20.32 13.03 -13.86
CA PHE A 12 19.23 13.89 -13.39
C PHE A 12 17.87 13.20 -13.31
N ILE A 13 17.72 12.00 -13.90
CA ILE A 13 16.44 11.27 -13.90
C ILE A 13 15.93 11.01 -12.48
N PRO A 14 16.72 10.51 -11.51
CA PRO A 14 16.24 10.27 -10.15
C PRO A 14 15.77 11.55 -9.46
N ILE A 15 16.48 12.67 -9.68
CA ILE A 15 16.15 13.98 -9.11
C ILE A 15 14.84 14.49 -9.69
N ALA A 16 14.68 14.40 -11.02
CA ALA A 16 13.44 14.78 -11.69
C ALA A 16 12.26 13.89 -11.26
N ALA A 17 12.45 12.57 -11.20
CA ALA A 17 11.45 11.64 -10.73
C ALA A 17 11.01 11.96 -9.30
N TRP A 18 11.96 12.20 -8.38
CA TRP A 18 11.68 12.62 -7.02
C TRP A 18 10.89 13.95 -6.93
N ALA A 19 11.28 14.93 -7.73
CA ALA A 19 10.68 16.27 -7.72
C ALA A 19 9.24 16.26 -8.27
N PHE A 20 9.02 15.57 -9.40
CA PHE A 20 7.77 15.65 -10.15
C PHE A 20 6.82 14.47 -9.95
N VAL A 21 7.32 13.28 -9.60
CA VAL A 21 6.51 12.07 -9.36
C VAL A 21 6.43 11.79 -7.86
N LYS A 22 5.59 12.55 -7.17
CA LYS A 22 5.50 12.54 -5.69
C LYS A 22 5.42 11.14 -5.04
N PRO A 23 4.72 10.13 -5.59
CA PRO A 23 4.72 8.78 -4.99
C PRO A 23 6.10 8.12 -4.91
N VAL A 24 7.05 8.49 -5.77
CA VAL A 24 8.45 8.01 -5.71
C VAL A 24 9.10 8.38 -4.38
N ARG A 25 8.58 9.39 -3.65
CA ARG A 25 9.14 9.82 -2.38
C ARG A 25 9.19 8.74 -1.30
N ILE A 26 8.41 7.68 -1.46
CA ILE A 26 8.39 6.52 -0.58
C ILE A 26 9.74 5.79 -0.48
N VAL A 27 10.62 5.91 -1.47
CA VAL A 27 11.93 5.24 -1.47
C VAL A 27 12.93 5.91 -0.53
N ALA A 28 12.80 7.22 -0.27
CA ALA A 28 13.68 7.99 0.62
C ALA A 28 12.90 9.02 1.45
N PRO A 29 11.91 8.59 2.25
CA PRO A 29 10.90 9.47 2.85
C PRO A 29 11.46 10.53 3.81
N GLN A 30 12.66 10.35 4.35
CA GLN A 30 13.37 11.38 5.12
C GLN A 30 13.63 12.65 4.30
N LEU A 31 13.87 12.53 3.00
CA LEU A 31 14.00 13.69 2.09
C LEU A 31 12.66 14.41 1.84
N ALA A 32 11.54 13.81 2.26
CA ALA A 32 10.21 14.40 2.26
C ALA A 32 9.79 14.93 3.66
N GLY A 33 10.72 14.97 4.62
CA GLY A 33 10.48 15.50 5.96
C GLY A 33 9.82 14.52 6.94
N VAL A 34 9.89 13.22 6.67
CA VAL A 34 9.34 12.17 7.53
C VAL A 34 10.46 11.48 8.32
N SER A 35 10.29 11.25 9.62
CA SER A 35 11.25 10.53 10.44
C SER A 35 11.05 9.03 10.34
N CYS A 36 12.08 8.27 9.95
CA CYS A 36 12.07 6.81 10.00
C CYS A 36 12.89 6.33 11.17
N LEU A 37 12.26 5.60 12.10
CA LEU A 37 12.93 5.08 13.27
C LEU A 37 13.58 3.71 13.00
N ASN A 38 13.07 2.99 12.01
CA ASN A 38 13.62 1.74 11.49
C ASN A 38 13.31 1.64 9.98
N ASP A 39 13.69 0.53 9.35
CA ASP A 39 13.54 0.35 7.91
C ASP A 39 12.09 0.22 7.44
N THR A 40 11.19 -0.23 8.33
CA THR A 40 9.80 -0.57 8.01
C THR A 40 8.79 0.48 8.46
N MET A 41 9.16 1.45 9.30
CA MET A 41 8.21 2.42 9.83
C MET A 41 8.75 3.85 9.92
N CYS A 42 7.96 4.76 9.35
CA CYS A 42 8.21 6.19 9.37
C CYS A 42 6.96 6.97 9.80
N THR A 43 7.16 8.15 10.39
CA THR A 43 6.10 9.08 10.82
C THR A 43 6.62 10.51 10.79
N ASP A 44 5.76 11.48 10.52
CA ASP A 44 6.06 12.92 10.69
C ASP A 44 5.85 13.39 12.14
N ASP A 45 5.34 12.52 13.01
CA ASP A 45 5.19 12.75 14.44
C ASP A 45 5.73 11.57 15.25
N VAL A 46 6.93 11.73 15.80
CA VAL A 46 7.64 10.71 16.59
C VAL A 46 6.92 10.42 17.91
N SER A 47 6.14 11.37 18.45
CA SER A 47 5.41 11.16 19.71
C SER A 47 4.31 10.09 19.58
N ARG A 48 3.79 9.88 18.36
CA ARG A 48 2.78 8.86 18.05
C ARG A 48 3.35 7.52 17.58
N TYR A 49 4.67 7.32 17.71
CA TYR A 49 5.36 6.11 17.27
C TYR A 49 4.73 4.82 17.82
N GLN A 50 4.41 4.78 19.12
CA GLN A 50 3.87 3.57 19.75
C GLN A 50 2.52 3.16 19.15
N GLU A 51 1.68 4.13 18.79
CA GLU A 51 0.40 3.87 18.13
C GLU A 51 0.60 3.36 16.71
N ALA A 52 1.51 3.97 15.94
CA ALA A 52 1.87 3.51 14.60
C ALA A 52 2.45 2.09 14.61
N ALA A 53 3.36 1.79 15.55
CA ALA A 53 3.94 0.46 15.73
C ALA A 53 2.88 -0.58 16.03
N LYS A 54 1.94 -0.27 16.95
CA LYS A 54 0.83 -1.17 17.27
C LYS A 54 -0.04 -1.47 16.04
N LEU A 55 -0.37 -0.45 15.24
CA LEU A 55 -1.14 -0.63 14.01
C LEU A 55 -0.38 -1.45 12.96
N TYR A 56 0.92 -1.21 12.83
CA TYR A 56 1.78 -1.96 11.92
C TYR A 56 1.87 -3.44 12.30
N ASP A 57 2.22 -3.74 13.56
CA ASP A 57 2.42 -5.10 14.05
C ASP A 57 1.11 -5.90 14.02
N GLU A 58 0.01 -5.26 14.39
CA GLU A 58 -1.33 -5.84 14.31
C GLU A 58 -1.69 -6.21 12.87
N ALA A 59 -1.56 -5.27 11.94
CA ALA A 59 -1.91 -5.52 10.54
C ALA A 59 -1.01 -6.60 9.91
N LEU A 60 0.28 -6.58 10.22
CA LEU A 60 1.24 -7.57 9.73
C LEU A 60 0.87 -8.97 10.22
N HIS A 61 0.63 -9.11 11.52
CA HIS A 61 0.23 -10.38 12.10
C HIS A 61 -1.12 -10.88 11.54
N PHE A 62 -2.10 -9.98 11.44
CA PHE A 62 -3.42 -10.31 10.91
C PHE A 62 -3.36 -10.78 9.46
N VAL A 63 -2.69 -10.03 8.58
CA VAL A 63 -2.65 -10.36 7.14
C VAL A 63 -1.86 -11.64 6.89
N ASP A 64 -0.75 -11.83 7.60
CA ASP A 64 0.07 -13.04 7.52
C ASP A 64 -0.74 -14.31 7.85
N LEU A 65 -1.51 -14.28 8.93
CA LEU A 65 -2.34 -15.41 9.37
C LEU A 65 -3.60 -15.59 8.51
N SER A 66 -4.32 -14.50 8.25
CA SER A 66 -5.67 -14.56 7.68
C SER A 66 -5.68 -14.67 6.16
N VAL A 67 -4.73 -14.04 5.48
CA VAL A 67 -4.73 -13.87 4.02
C VAL A 67 -3.59 -14.63 3.35
N GLY A 68 -2.38 -14.51 3.88
CA GLY A 68 -1.20 -15.24 3.43
C GLY A 68 0.10 -14.56 3.81
N SER A 69 1.19 -15.32 3.83
CA SER A 69 2.46 -14.83 4.35
C SER A 69 3.07 -13.69 3.54
N ILE A 70 3.51 -12.65 4.26
CA ILE A 70 4.22 -11.49 3.70
C ILE A 70 5.72 -11.78 3.79
N GLU A 71 6.38 -11.89 2.65
CA GLU A 71 7.80 -12.25 2.59
C GLU A 71 8.68 -11.05 2.93
N ASN A 72 8.32 -9.87 2.42
CA ASN A 72 9.05 -8.63 2.65
C ASN A 72 8.17 -7.67 3.43
N LYS A 73 8.53 -7.45 4.69
CA LYS A 73 7.87 -6.47 5.56
C LYS A 73 7.83 -5.09 4.87
N PRO A 74 6.65 -4.53 4.56
CA PRO A 74 6.57 -3.27 3.85
C PRO A 74 7.05 -2.11 4.72
N ARG A 75 7.64 -1.10 4.09
CA ARG A 75 7.77 0.20 4.74
C ARG A 75 6.40 0.86 4.81
N VAL A 76 5.97 1.29 6.00
CA VAL A 76 4.73 2.02 6.22
C VAL A 76 5.03 3.40 6.77
N ILE A 77 4.50 4.41 6.08
CA ILE A 77 4.60 5.81 6.45
C ILE A 77 3.27 6.21 7.07
N PHE A 78 3.27 6.44 8.38
CA PHE A 78 2.12 6.90 9.13
C PHE A 78 2.16 8.43 9.21
N CYS A 79 1.41 9.10 8.34
CA CYS A 79 1.30 10.56 8.40
C CYS A 79 0.29 10.97 9.47
N ASN A 80 0.74 11.77 10.43
CA ASN A 80 -0.05 12.48 11.43
C ASN A 80 -0.62 13.80 10.88
N SER A 81 0.06 14.45 9.92
CA SER A 81 -0.44 15.65 9.24
C SER A 81 -0.90 15.41 7.80
N ASP A 82 -1.85 16.23 7.33
CA ASP A 82 -2.22 16.24 5.91
C ASP A 82 -1.04 16.68 5.02
N ALA A 83 -0.16 17.54 5.52
CA ALA A 83 1.03 17.99 4.79
C ALA A 83 1.97 16.82 4.47
N CYS A 84 2.21 15.93 5.45
CA CYS A 84 2.95 14.69 5.23
C CYS A 84 2.29 13.85 4.13
N PHE A 85 0.97 13.61 4.20
CA PHE A 85 0.29 12.75 3.24
C PHE A 85 0.28 13.36 1.82
N GLN A 86 0.06 14.67 1.70
CA GLN A 86 0.09 15.37 0.42
C GLN A 86 1.51 15.48 -0.18
N SER A 87 2.55 15.34 0.64
CA SER A 87 3.93 15.27 0.14
C SER A 87 4.12 14.07 -0.80
N PHE A 88 3.37 12.98 -0.63
CA PHE A 88 3.39 11.80 -1.49
C PHE A 88 2.41 11.89 -2.69
N GLY A 89 1.63 12.98 -2.81
CA GLY A 89 0.78 13.25 -3.97
C GLY A 89 -0.44 12.32 -4.10
N LEU A 90 -0.96 11.82 -2.97
CA LEU A 90 -2.02 10.79 -2.94
C LEU A 90 -3.45 11.36 -3.00
N GLY A 91 -3.59 12.68 -3.02
CA GLY A 91 -4.86 13.37 -3.20
C GLY A 91 -5.82 13.12 -2.03
N LYS A 92 -7.09 12.79 -2.34
CA LYS A 92 -8.15 12.57 -1.35
C LYS A 92 -8.24 11.13 -0.84
N ARG A 93 -7.23 10.28 -1.10
CA ARG A 93 -7.23 8.90 -0.60
C ARG A 93 -7.03 8.88 0.92
N SER A 94 -7.49 7.81 1.57
CA SER A 94 -7.24 7.58 3.00
C SER A 94 -5.90 6.92 3.25
N ALA A 95 -5.45 6.08 2.31
CA ALA A 95 -4.14 5.49 2.30
C ALA A 95 -3.79 5.07 0.86
N ALA A 96 -2.56 4.62 0.63
CA ALA A 96 -2.18 4.00 -0.63
C ALA A 96 -0.95 3.11 -0.48
N THR A 97 -0.97 2.00 -1.21
CA THR A 97 0.15 1.09 -1.42
C THR A 97 0.81 1.37 -2.76
N ILE A 98 2.13 1.53 -2.76
CA ILE A 98 2.93 1.82 -3.95
C ILE A 98 3.74 0.57 -4.31
N GLY A 99 3.12 -0.34 -5.05
CA GLY A 99 3.73 -1.62 -5.42
C GLY A 99 4.19 -2.38 -4.19
N THR A 100 5.43 -2.89 -4.22
CA THR A 100 6.10 -3.47 -3.04
C THR A 100 7.04 -2.49 -2.34
N PHE A 101 7.04 -1.21 -2.73
CA PHE A 101 7.97 -0.20 -2.19
C PHE A 101 7.53 0.32 -0.82
N GLY A 102 6.22 0.30 -0.55
CA GLY A 102 5.68 0.67 0.76
C GLY A 102 4.25 1.18 0.71
N ILE A 103 3.80 1.62 1.87
CA ILE A 103 2.44 2.06 2.16
C ILE A 103 2.50 3.46 2.79
N VAL A 104 1.53 4.32 2.47
CA VAL A 104 1.36 5.62 3.12
C VAL A 104 -0.05 5.72 3.69
N ILE A 105 -0.16 5.97 4.98
CA ILE A 105 -1.42 6.10 5.73
C ILE A 105 -1.67 7.58 6.05
N SER A 106 -2.84 8.11 5.68
CA SER A 106 -3.22 9.50 6.02
C SER A 106 -3.64 9.64 7.49
N PRO A 107 -3.69 10.85 8.05
CA PRO A 107 -4.04 11.07 9.47
C PRO A 107 -5.39 10.48 9.88
N ARG A 108 -6.38 10.50 8.97
CA ARG A 108 -7.72 9.98 9.21
C ARG A 108 -7.84 8.45 9.08
N ALA A 109 -6.78 7.78 8.66
CA ALA A 109 -6.77 6.35 8.35
C ALA A 109 -5.92 5.51 9.32
N TRP A 110 -5.55 6.07 10.48
CA TRP A 110 -4.92 5.33 11.58
C TRP A 110 -5.94 4.42 12.28
N LYS A 111 -6.37 3.38 11.56
CA LYS A 111 -7.33 2.38 12.03
C LYS A 111 -6.89 1.00 11.54
N PRO A 112 -7.06 -0.06 12.34
CA PRO A 112 -6.63 -1.42 11.98
C PRO A 112 -7.02 -1.83 10.56
N TYR A 113 -8.31 -1.72 10.22
CA TYR A 113 -8.82 -2.16 8.92
C TYR A 113 -8.25 -1.38 7.72
N TYR A 114 -7.87 -0.11 7.87
CA TYR A 114 -7.20 0.63 6.79
C TYR A 114 -5.77 0.16 6.58
N VAL A 115 -5.04 -0.14 7.65
CA VAL A 115 -3.66 -0.61 7.55
C VAL A 115 -3.63 -2.03 6.99
N ARG A 116 -4.52 -2.91 7.45
CA ARG A 116 -4.71 -4.26 6.88
C ARG A 116 -5.07 -4.19 5.40
N HIS A 117 -5.97 -3.29 5.00
CA HIS A 117 -6.38 -3.10 3.60
C HIS A 117 -5.17 -2.81 2.69
N GLU A 118 -4.34 -1.84 3.05
CA GLU A 118 -3.14 -1.53 2.28
C GLU A 118 -2.09 -2.65 2.35
N MET A 119 -1.97 -3.32 3.49
CA MET A 119 -1.04 -4.44 3.64
C MET A 119 -1.47 -5.66 2.81
N ILE A 120 -2.78 -5.85 2.58
CA ILE A 120 -3.31 -6.80 1.59
C ILE A 120 -2.93 -6.38 0.17
N HIS A 121 -2.98 -5.09 -0.18
CA HIS A 121 -2.47 -4.62 -1.47
C HIS A 121 -0.98 -4.88 -1.64
N HIS A 122 -0.16 -4.71 -0.59
CA HIS A 122 1.26 -5.06 -0.64
C HIS A 122 1.43 -6.55 -0.89
N LEU A 123 0.72 -7.40 -0.15
CA LEU A 123 0.72 -8.86 -0.34
C LEU A 123 0.29 -9.25 -1.76
N GLN A 124 -0.74 -8.61 -2.33
CA GLN A 124 -1.14 -8.84 -3.72
C GLN A 124 -0.02 -8.52 -4.71
N ASN A 125 0.71 -7.42 -4.50
CA ASN A 125 1.87 -7.08 -5.31
C ASN A 125 3.00 -8.10 -5.17
N GLU A 126 3.23 -8.67 -3.98
CA GLU A 126 4.21 -9.74 -3.79
C GLU A 126 3.79 -11.04 -4.50
N LYS A 127 2.55 -11.49 -4.35
CA LYS A 127 2.09 -12.80 -4.86
C LYS A 127 1.85 -12.81 -6.37
N LEU A 128 1.46 -11.67 -6.95
CA LEU A 128 1.15 -11.55 -8.38
C LEU A 128 2.27 -10.89 -9.17
N GLY A 129 3.13 -10.12 -8.51
CA GLY A 129 4.09 -9.21 -9.14
C GLY A 129 3.43 -7.89 -9.56
N MET A 130 4.17 -6.79 -9.46
CA MET A 130 3.64 -5.42 -9.66
C MET A 130 2.98 -5.21 -11.03
N ILE A 131 3.55 -5.75 -12.11
CA ILE A 131 3.01 -5.59 -13.47
C ILE A 131 1.64 -6.25 -13.59
N LYS A 132 1.52 -7.46 -13.01
CA LYS A 132 0.28 -8.21 -13.05
C LYS A 132 -0.76 -7.60 -12.14
N ALA A 133 -0.40 -7.30 -10.88
CA ALA A 133 -1.28 -6.62 -9.92
C ALA A 133 -1.88 -5.31 -10.48
N TRP A 134 -1.12 -4.57 -11.29
CA TRP A 134 -1.62 -3.36 -11.96
C TRP A 134 -2.63 -3.63 -13.08
N ARG A 135 -2.56 -4.81 -13.72
CA ARG A 135 -3.48 -5.25 -14.78
C ARG A 135 -4.68 -6.03 -14.25
N GLU A 136 -4.59 -6.56 -13.04
CA GLU A 136 -5.65 -7.33 -12.42
C GLU A 136 -6.96 -6.54 -12.37
N PRO A 137 -8.12 -7.22 -12.47
CA PRO A 137 -9.39 -6.56 -12.35
C PRO A 137 -9.54 -5.86 -10.99
N LYS A 138 -9.96 -4.60 -11.01
CA LYS A 138 -10.16 -3.81 -9.78
C LYS A 138 -11.11 -4.46 -8.78
N TRP A 139 -12.10 -5.22 -9.28
CA TRP A 139 -13.02 -5.95 -8.41
C TRP A 139 -12.30 -6.99 -7.54
N PHE A 140 -11.23 -7.59 -8.05
CA PHE A 140 -10.42 -8.53 -7.30
C PHE A 140 -9.51 -7.78 -6.33
N MET A 141 -8.72 -6.81 -6.82
CA MET A 141 -7.73 -6.10 -6.00
C MET A 141 -8.37 -5.37 -4.82
N GLU A 142 -9.32 -4.47 -5.09
CA GLU A 142 -10.00 -3.67 -4.07
C GLU A 142 -11.01 -4.53 -3.30
N GLY A 143 -11.74 -5.42 -3.99
CA GLY A 143 -12.75 -6.26 -3.34
C GLY A 143 -12.15 -7.20 -2.30
N MET A 144 -11.00 -7.79 -2.60
CA MET A 144 -10.22 -8.59 -1.66
C MET A 144 -9.76 -7.76 -0.46
N ALA A 145 -9.18 -6.58 -0.74
CA ALA A 145 -8.67 -5.72 0.31
C ALA A 145 -9.80 -5.22 1.24
N TYR A 146 -10.98 -4.90 0.72
CA TYR A 146 -12.15 -4.54 1.55
C TYR A 146 -12.78 -5.72 2.29
N SER A 147 -12.87 -6.89 1.65
CA SER A 147 -13.52 -8.06 2.24
C SER A 147 -12.67 -8.67 3.35
N LEU A 148 -11.35 -8.76 3.16
CA LEU A 148 -10.45 -9.46 4.06
C LEU A 148 -9.78 -8.57 5.12
N SER A 149 -9.96 -7.25 5.08
CA SER A 149 -9.39 -6.33 6.08
C SER A 149 -10.22 -6.19 7.37
N GLU A 150 -11.36 -6.89 7.47
CA GLU A 150 -12.41 -6.65 8.48
C GLU A 150 -12.89 -5.19 8.49
N ASP A 151 -13.14 -4.63 7.31
CA ASP A 151 -13.71 -3.28 7.23
C ASP A 151 -15.11 -3.26 7.88
N PRO A 152 -15.34 -2.45 8.94
CA PRO A 152 -16.60 -2.49 9.68
C PRO A 152 -17.74 -1.77 8.94
N ARG A 153 -17.46 -1.10 7.82
CA ARG A 153 -18.47 -0.36 7.07
C ARG A 153 -19.45 -1.34 6.43
N GLN A 154 -20.71 -1.26 6.84
CA GLN A 154 -21.80 -2.06 6.29
C GLN A 154 -21.94 -1.84 4.78
N LYS A 155 -21.80 -0.60 4.33
CA LYS A 155 -21.86 -0.22 2.92
C LYS A 155 -20.71 0.70 2.56
N LEU A 156 -20.03 0.38 1.47
CA LEU A 156 -18.97 1.17 0.87
C LEU A 156 -19.54 2.10 -0.20
N SER A 157 -18.75 3.12 -0.59
CA SER A 157 -19.08 3.94 -1.75
C SER A 157 -18.89 3.14 -3.03
N ASP A 158 -19.71 3.41 -4.04
CA ASP A 158 -19.49 2.84 -5.37
C ASP A 158 -18.14 3.30 -5.97
N PRO A 159 -17.43 2.43 -6.71
CA PRO A 159 -17.79 1.06 -7.08
C PRO A 159 -17.35 -0.02 -6.07
N PHE A 160 -16.80 0.35 -4.92
CA PHE A 160 -16.14 -0.59 -4.00
C PHE A 160 -17.10 -1.60 -3.35
N GLU A 161 -18.36 -1.24 -3.16
CA GLU A 161 -19.37 -2.18 -2.67
C GLU A 161 -19.54 -3.37 -3.64
N GLN A 162 -19.68 -3.06 -4.93
CA GLN A 162 -19.84 -4.09 -5.97
C GLN A 162 -18.58 -4.93 -6.12
N TYR A 163 -17.40 -4.31 -5.97
CA TYR A 163 -16.12 -5.02 -5.98
C TYR A 163 -16.01 -6.00 -4.82
N ARG A 164 -16.34 -5.57 -3.59
CA ARG A 164 -16.38 -6.43 -2.41
C ARG A 164 -17.32 -7.61 -2.61
N SER A 165 -18.57 -7.37 -3.02
CA SER A 165 -19.54 -8.44 -3.25
C SER A 165 -19.11 -9.43 -4.34
N LYS A 166 -18.51 -8.93 -5.43
CA LYS A 166 -18.01 -9.79 -6.51
C LYS A 166 -16.84 -10.65 -6.06
N PHE A 167 -15.89 -10.05 -5.33
CA PHE A 167 -14.79 -10.79 -4.72
C PHE A 167 -15.30 -11.87 -3.77
N GLU A 168 -16.24 -11.56 -2.88
CA GLU A 168 -16.81 -12.53 -1.92
C GLU A 168 -17.52 -13.69 -2.62
N SER A 169 -18.24 -13.42 -3.71
CA SER A 169 -18.87 -14.47 -4.52
C SER A 169 -17.83 -15.41 -5.14
N TRP A 170 -16.79 -14.85 -5.75
CA TRP A 170 -15.69 -15.62 -6.34
C TRP A 170 -14.89 -16.38 -5.27
N TYR A 171 -14.56 -15.74 -4.16
CA TYR A 171 -13.77 -16.30 -3.07
C TYR A 171 -14.47 -17.48 -2.39
N ARG A 172 -15.81 -17.46 -2.26
CA ARG A 172 -16.59 -18.61 -1.77
C ARG A 172 -16.47 -19.85 -2.67
N GLN A 173 -16.25 -19.68 -3.96
CA GLN A 173 -16.07 -20.78 -4.92
C GLN A 173 -14.62 -21.28 -4.95
N VAL A 174 -13.66 -20.37 -4.80
CA VAL A 174 -12.22 -20.66 -4.89
C VAL A 174 -11.68 -21.22 -3.57
N GLY A 175 -11.99 -20.58 -2.45
CA GLY A 175 -11.47 -20.88 -1.11
C GLY A 175 -10.05 -20.35 -0.87
N LYS A 176 -9.65 -20.28 0.40
CA LYS A 176 -8.35 -19.74 0.82
C LYS A 176 -7.16 -20.46 0.16
N GLU A 177 -7.20 -21.79 0.12
CA GLU A 177 -6.09 -22.62 -0.35
C GLU A 177 -5.72 -22.37 -1.82
N ARG A 178 -6.71 -22.07 -2.66
CA ARG A 178 -6.51 -21.85 -4.09
C ARG A 178 -6.48 -20.38 -4.49
N LEU A 179 -6.69 -19.45 -3.54
CA LEU A 179 -6.79 -18.00 -3.76
C LEU A 179 -5.73 -17.47 -4.73
N TRP A 180 -4.45 -17.68 -4.39
CA TRP A 180 -3.35 -17.12 -5.16
C TRP A 180 -3.09 -17.85 -6.49
N THR A 181 -3.47 -19.11 -6.59
CA THR A 181 -3.36 -19.87 -7.84
C THR A 181 -4.42 -19.42 -8.83
N GLU A 182 -5.67 -19.27 -8.40
CA GLU A 182 -6.77 -18.79 -9.25
C GLU A 182 -6.64 -17.30 -9.56
N ALA A 183 -6.14 -16.48 -8.62
CA ALA A 183 -5.87 -15.07 -8.86
C ALA A 183 -4.86 -14.87 -10.02
N ARG A 184 -3.95 -15.83 -10.26
CA ARG A 184 -3.04 -15.77 -11.40
C ARG A 184 -3.71 -16.09 -12.75
N ASN A 185 -4.98 -16.47 -12.77
CA ASN A 185 -5.69 -16.81 -14.01
C ASN A 185 -6.85 -15.84 -14.32
N LEU A 186 -6.98 -14.76 -13.55
CA LEU A 186 -7.93 -13.66 -13.80
C LEU A 186 -7.45 -12.77 -14.95
#